data_AF-A0A5D0QKL1-F1
#
_entry.id   AF-A0A5D0QKL1-F1
#
_cell.length_a   1.000
_cell.length_b   1.000
_cell.length_c   1.000
_cell.angle_alpha   90.00
_cell.angle_beta   90.00
_cell.angle_gamma   90.00
#
_symmetry.space_group_name_H-M   'P 1'
#
loop_
_entity.id
_entity.type
_entity.pdbx_description
1 polymer ?
#
loop_
_entity_poly.entity_id
_entity_poly.type
_entity_poly.pdbx_seq_one_letter_code
_entity_poly.pdbx_strand_id
1 'polypeptide(L)'
;MSETADWPYDADQHDPLTKLRIPVTCFVPRWKYAASFDRESEVRPTDWEAAQLVSFIDEYREHWFNETWKAKLAERPFDIDSGNPTRIFHKWADGDWSYRVVTWQYGPVWVPVFPRLRGTHLDDRPNWAGPMTLVQVMDRIYTVGGETFKHWTDWKAAHPEIFGEVSRG
;
A
#
# COMPACT_ATOMS: atom_id res chain seq x y z
N MET A 1 -14.19 -26.83 19.73
CA MET A 1 -15.11 -25.96 18.97
C MET A 1 -14.46 -24.60 18.79
N SER A 2 -14.13 -24.23 17.55
CA SER A 2 -14.43 -22.89 17.01
C SER A 2 -14.12 -22.92 15.51
N GLU A 3 -15.17 -22.83 14.71
CA GLU A 3 -15.11 -22.68 13.26
C GLU A 3 -14.39 -21.37 12.89
N THR A 4 -13.26 -21.46 12.20
CA THR A 4 -12.75 -20.35 11.35
C THR A 4 -13.16 -20.60 9.90
N ALA A 5 -14.42 -20.98 9.67
CA ALA A 5 -14.94 -21.33 8.34
C ALA A 5 -15.45 -20.11 7.54
N ASP A 6 -15.67 -18.95 8.18
CA ASP A 6 -16.40 -17.82 7.58
C ASP A 6 -15.51 -16.69 7.01
N TRP A 7 -14.18 -16.80 7.09
CA TRP A 7 -13.28 -15.77 6.57
C TRP A 7 -12.67 -16.20 5.22
N PRO A 8 -13.18 -15.72 4.08
CA PRO A 8 -12.70 -16.17 2.77
C PRO A 8 -11.41 -15.47 2.32
N TYR A 9 -10.90 -14.50 3.10
CA TYR A 9 -9.77 -13.65 2.73
C TYR A 9 -8.43 -14.23 3.22
N ASP A 10 -7.35 -13.98 2.47
CA ASP A 10 -5.99 -14.34 2.91
C ASP A 10 -5.34 -13.27 3.80
N ALA A 11 -5.99 -12.11 3.91
CA ALA A 11 -5.71 -11.09 4.91
C ALA A 11 -6.01 -11.61 6.32
N ASP A 12 -5.24 -11.17 7.31
CA ASP A 12 -5.48 -11.51 8.72
C ASP A 12 -6.77 -10.85 9.22
N GLN A 13 -7.75 -11.66 9.64
CA GLN A 13 -9.05 -11.19 10.14
C GLN A 13 -8.92 -10.34 11.42
N HIS A 14 -7.95 -10.67 12.28
CA HIS A 14 -7.85 -10.13 13.63
C HIS A 14 -6.81 -9.03 13.76
N ASP A 15 -6.07 -8.73 12.68
CA ASP A 15 -5.13 -7.61 12.67
C ASP A 15 -5.89 -6.27 12.85
N PRO A 16 -5.41 -5.36 13.73
CA PRO A 16 -6.04 -4.05 13.92
C PRO A 16 -6.22 -3.23 12.63
N LEU A 17 -5.33 -3.38 11.65
CA LEU A 17 -5.41 -2.70 10.35
C LEU A 17 -6.61 -3.17 9.51
N THR A 18 -7.12 -4.38 9.75
CA THR A 18 -8.33 -4.86 9.08
C THR A 18 -9.55 -4.00 9.39
N LYS A 19 -9.62 -3.39 10.59
CA LYS A 19 -10.69 -2.44 10.95
C LYS A 19 -10.62 -1.14 10.14
N LEU A 20 -9.43 -0.81 9.64
CA LEU A 20 -9.17 0.33 8.76
C LEU A 20 -9.29 -0.04 7.28
N ARG A 21 -9.79 -1.25 6.96
CA ARG A 21 -9.86 -1.80 5.60
C ARG A 21 -8.49 -1.99 4.93
N ILE A 22 -7.40 -2.02 5.71
CA ILE A 22 -6.06 -2.32 5.21
C ILE A 22 -5.82 -3.83 5.40
N PRO A 23 -5.79 -4.64 4.32
CA PRO A 23 -5.55 -6.06 4.45
C PRO A 23 -4.08 -6.34 4.79
N VAL A 24 -3.85 -7.18 5.80
CA VAL A 24 -2.51 -7.65 6.19
C VAL A 24 -2.26 -9.05 5.63
N THR A 25 -1.43 -9.13 4.60
CA THR A 25 -1.31 -10.30 3.72
C THR A 25 0.12 -10.83 3.66
N CYS A 26 0.32 -11.96 2.98
CA CYS A 26 1.64 -12.45 2.65
C CYS A 26 2.16 -11.83 1.33
N PHE A 27 3.36 -12.23 0.94
CA PHE A 27 4.05 -11.74 -0.25
C PHE A 27 3.33 -12.00 -1.59
N VAL A 28 2.33 -12.91 -1.66
CA VAL A 28 1.48 -13.15 -2.84
C VAL A 28 0.05 -13.47 -2.36
N PRO A 29 -0.79 -12.45 -2.11
CA PRO A 29 -2.18 -12.70 -1.77
C PRO A 29 -2.93 -13.33 -2.95
N ARG A 30 -3.90 -14.19 -2.64
CA ARG A 30 -4.81 -14.80 -3.62
C ARG A 30 -5.79 -13.75 -4.13
N TRP A 31 -6.33 -12.93 -3.23
CA TRP A 31 -7.22 -11.84 -3.59
C TRP A 31 -6.45 -10.63 -4.13
N LYS A 32 -7.08 -9.92 -5.07
CA LYS A 32 -6.52 -8.71 -5.69
C LYS A 32 -7.00 -7.47 -4.95
N TYR A 33 -6.37 -7.19 -3.82
CA TYR A 33 -6.63 -5.97 -3.06
C TYR A 33 -6.12 -4.73 -3.79
N ALA A 34 -6.78 -3.58 -3.59
CA ALA A 34 -6.30 -2.29 -4.08
C ALA A 34 -4.86 -2.02 -3.58
N ALA A 35 -4.67 -2.15 -2.27
CA ALA A 35 -3.38 -2.19 -1.60
C ALA A 35 -3.43 -3.13 -0.37
N SER A 36 -2.27 -3.53 0.12
CA SER A 36 -2.14 -4.36 1.34
C SER A 36 -0.86 -4.01 2.10
N PHE A 37 -0.83 -4.36 3.38
CA PHE A 37 0.36 -4.29 4.22
C PHE A 37 0.99 -5.67 4.35
N ASP A 38 2.30 -5.76 4.21
CA ASP A 38 3.03 -7.01 4.34
C ASP A 38 3.10 -7.44 5.80
N ARG A 39 2.58 -8.64 6.10
CA ARG A 39 2.61 -9.24 7.44
C ARG A 39 4.02 -9.39 7.98
N GLU A 40 4.99 -9.61 7.09
CA GLU A 40 6.40 -9.83 7.44
C GLU A 40 7.19 -8.51 7.59
N SER A 41 6.51 -7.36 7.63
CA SER A 41 7.17 -6.08 7.93
C SER A 41 7.84 -6.09 9.30
N GLU A 42 9.07 -5.58 9.36
CA GLU A 42 9.89 -5.51 10.58
C GLU A 42 9.27 -4.63 11.67
N VAL A 43 8.48 -3.63 11.25
CA VAL A 43 7.81 -2.67 12.12
C VAL A 43 6.39 -2.42 11.65
N ARG A 44 5.50 -2.11 12.59
CA ARG A 44 4.12 -1.72 12.29
C ARG A 44 4.06 -0.25 11.83
N PRO A 45 3.07 0.13 10.99
CA PRO A 45 2.80 1.52 10.74
C PRO A 45 2.40 2.22 12.04
N THR A 46 2.81 3.47 12.18
CA THR A 46 2.21 4.41 13.12
C THR A 46 0.77 4.71 12.73
N ASP A 47 -0.03 5.28 13.63
CA ASP A 47 -1.41 5.70 13.32
C ASP A 47 -1.47 6.66 12.13
N TRP A 48 -0.48 7.53 11.99
CA TRP A 48 -0.39 8.46 10.86
C TRP A 48 -0.08 7.75 9.53
N GLU A 49 0.86 6.81 9.53
CA GLU A 49 1.16 5.99 8.34
C GLU A 49 -0.03 5.08 7.98
N ALA A 50 -0.74 4.55 8.98
CA ALA A 50 -1.98 3.80 8.75
C ALA A 50 -3.05 4.69 8.10
N ALA A 51 -3.23 5.93 8.56
CA ALA A 51 -4.14 6.88 7.92
C ALA A 51 -3.73 7.22 6.47
N GLN A 52 -2.44 7.28 6.16
CA GLN A 52 -1.95 7.42 4.79
C GLN A 52 -2.29 6.21 3.92
N LEU A 53 -2.11 4.98 4.44
CA LEU A 53 -2.50 3.76 3.74
C LEU A 53 -4.01 3.71 3.46
N VAL A 54 -4.85 4.11 4.44
CA VAL A 54 -6.30 4.26 4.23
C VAL A 54 -6.58 5.24 3.11
N SER A 55 -6.00 6.44 3.18
CA SER A 55 -6.22 7.49 2.17
C SER A 55 -5.77 7.06 0.78
N PHE A 56 -4.70 6.28 0.65
CA PHE A 56 -4.26 5.70 -0.62
C PHE A 56 -5.29 4.71 -1.19
N ILE A 57 -5.87 3.84 -0.34
CA ILE A 57 -6.92 2.89 -0.76
C ILE A 57 -8.20 3.65 -1.14
N ASP A 58 -8.58 4.66 -0.35
CA ASP A 58 -9.74 5.50 -0.61
C ASP A 58 -9.59 6.26 -1.92
N GLU A 59 -8.42 6.82 -2.22
CA GLU A 59 -8.16 7.50 -3.50
C GLU A 59 -8.40 6.56 -4.68
N TYR A 60 -7.84 5.35 -4.60
CA TYR A 60 -8.04 4.32 -5.62
C TYR A 60 -9.54 4.01 -5.79
N ARG A 61 -10.27 3.88 -4.67
CA ARG A 61 -11.71 3.61 -4.70
C ARG A 61 -12.50 4.75 -5.35
N GLU A 62 -12.19 5.99 -4.98
CA GLU A 62 -12.88 7.18 -5.46
C GLU A 62 -12.63 7.46 -6.94
N HIS A 63 -11.40 7.19 -7.41
CA HIS A 63 -11.02 7.45 -8.80
C HIS A 63 -11.54 6.38 -9.77
N TRP A 64 -11.43 5.09 -9.43
CA TRP A 64 -11.66 4.00 -10.37
C TRP A 64 -13.07 3.42 -10.35
N PHE A 65 -13.86 3.65 -9.31
CA PHE A 65 -15.21 3.09 -9.20
C PHE A 65 -16.30 4.16 -9.31
N ASN A 66 -17.43 3.76 -9.88
CA ASN A 66 -18.66 4.53 -9.80
C ASN A 66 -19.41 4.23 -8.48
N GLU A 67 -20.42 5.03 -8.17
CA GLU A 67 -21.18 4.92 -6.91
C GLU A 67 -21.77 3.53 -6.65
N THR A 68 -22.25 2.85 -7.69
CA THR A 68 -22.78 1.48 -7.57
C THR A 68 -21.70 0.50 -7.13
N TRP A 69 -20.48 0.61 -7.67
CA TRP A 69 -19.36 -0.24 -7.27
C TRP A 69 -18.82 0.15 -5.89
N LYS A 70 -18.75 1.45 -5.55
CA LYS A 70 -18.37 1.90 -4.21
C LYS A 70 -19.30 1.34 -3.14
N ALA A 71 -20.62 1.37 -3.37
CA ALA A 71 -21.60 0.77 -2.47
C ALA A 71 -21.35 -0.73 -2.25
N LYS A 72 -21.07 -1.48 -3.32
CA LYS A 72 -20.73 -2.92 -3.21
C LYS A 72 -19.43 -3.19 -2.46
N LEU A 73 -18.44 -2.32 -2.62
CA LEU A 73 -17.16 -2.44 -1.92
C LEU A 73 -17.29 -2.09 -0.43
N ALA A 74 -18.17 -1.15 -0.08
CA ALA A 74 -18.46 -0.77 1.30
C ALA A 74 -19.06 -1.92 2.14
N GLU A 75 -19.77 -2.86 1.50
CA GLU A 75 -20.32 -4.07 2.14
C GLU A 75 -19.25 -5.13 2.49
N ARG A 76 -18.00 -4.95 2.01
CA ARG A 76 -16.89 -5.87 2.22
C ARG A 76 -15.85 -5.26 3.15
N PRO A 77 -15.03 -6.07 3.84
CA PRO A 77 -13.96 -5.54 4.69
C PRO A 77 -12.84 -4.85 3.89
N PHE A 78 -12.66 -5.20 2.60
CA PHE A 78 -11.55 -4.71 1.78
C PHE A 78 -12.00 -4.32 0.37
N ASP A 79 -11.27 -3.36 -0.21
CA ASP A 79 -11.43 -2.93 -1.60
C ASP A 79 -10.65 -3.90 -2.52
N ILE A 80 -11.38 -4.74 -3.25
CA ILE A 80 -10.85 -5.81 -4.11
C ILE A 80 -11.22 -5.53 -5.56
N ASP A 81 -10.22 -5.53 -6.44
CA ASP A 81 -10.36 -5.38 -7.88
C ASP A 81 -9.48 -6.38 -8.65
N SER A 82 -10.11 -7.30 -9.39
CA SER A 82 -9.40 -8.25 -10.23
C SER A 82 -8.62 -7.61 -11.38
N GLY A 83 -9.00 -6.40 -11.81
CA GLY A 83 -8.29 -5.62 -12.83
C GLY A 83 -7.02 -4.94 -12.31
N ASN A 84 -6.82 -4.91 -10.99
CA ASN A 84 -5.72 -4.20 -10.35
C ASN A 84 -4.67 -5.16 -9.79
N PRO A 85 -3.40 -5.04 -10.20
CA PRO A 85 -2.35 -5.79 -9.53
C PRO A 85 -2.13 -5.20 -8.13
N THR A 86 -2.23 -6.01 -7.08
CA THR A 86 -2.11 -5.52 -5.70
C THR A 86 -0.77 -4.85 -5.44
N ARG A 87 -0.81 -3.68 -4.80
CA ARG A 87 0.38 -3.04 -4.22
C ARG A 87 0.53 -3.53 -2.79
N ILE A 88 1.67 -4.13 -2.47
CA ILE A 88 1.99 -4.55 -1.10
C ILE A 88 3.01 -3.55 -0.57
N PHE A 89 2.72 -2.93 0.58
CA PHE A 89 3.62 -2.03 1.30
C PHE A 89 4.34 -2.80 2.40
N HIS A 90 5.64 -2.57 2.55
CA HIS A 90 6.48 -3.19 3.57
C HIS A 90 7.26 -2.10 4.31
N LYS A 91 7.28 -2.17 5.64
CA LYS A 91 8.01 -1.22 6.49
C LYS A 91 9.22 -1.90 7.13
N TRP A 92 10.41 -1.44 6.79
CA TRP A 92 11.68 -1.97 7.30
C TRP A 92 12.08 -1.31 8.63
N ALA A 93 11.83 -0.01 8.74
CA ALA A 93 12.10 0.82 9.92
C ALA A 93 11.29 2.12 9.81
N ASP A 94 11.38 2.99 10.82
CA ASP A 94 10.78 4.32 10.74
C ASP A 94 11.39 5.15 9.61
N GLY A 95 10.52 5.70 8.75
CA GLY A 95 10.93 6.42 7.54
C GLY A 95 11.53 5.53 6.45
N ASP A 96 11.39 4.21 6.56
CA ASP A 96 11.97 3.26 5.62
C ASP A 96 10.94 2.25 5.10
N TRP A 97 10.32 2.61 3.99
CA TRP A 97 9.25 1.87 3.33
C TRP A 97 9.68 1.37 1.96
N SER A 98 9.08 0.27 1.56
CA SER A 98 9.10 -0.23 0.19
C SER A 98 7.70 -0.64 -0.24
N TYR A 99 7.51 -0.75 -1.54
CA TYR A 99 6.36 -1.46 -2.11
C TYR A 99 6.80 -2.52 -3.10
N ARG A 100 5.86 -3.37 -3.46
CA ARG A 100 5.93 -4.20 -4.65
C ARG A 100 4.57 -4.31 -5.31
N VAL A 101 4.57 -4.62 -6.59
CA VAL A 101 3.34 -4.84 -7.36
C VAL A 101 3.23 -6.31 -7.71
N VAL A 102 2.10 -6.93 -7.40
CA VAL A 102 1.83 -8.34 -7.69
C VAL A 102 1.36 -8.51 -9.13
N THR A 103 2.30 -8.46 -10.08
CA THR A 103 2.03 -8.67 -11.51
C THR A 103 2.34 -10.09 -12.02
N TRP A 104 3.39 -10.77 -11.51
CA TRP A 104 3.78 -12.15 -11.90
C TRP A 104 4.49 -12.94 -10.78
N GLN A 105 4.51 -14.28 -10.90
CA GLN A 105 5.08 -15.27 -9.96
C GLN A 105 6.59 -15.13 -9.70
N TYR A 106 7.35 -14.42 -10.55
CA TYR A 106 8.80 -14.25 -10.40
C TYR A 106 9.17 -12.76 -10.37
N GLY A 107 9.40 -12.26 -9.16
CA GLY A 107 9.93 -10.92 -8.91
C GLY A 107 9.98 -10.59 -7.41
N PRO A 108 11.15 -10.72 -6.76
CA PRO A 108 11.35 -10.41 -5.33
C PRO A 108 11.76 -8.95 -5.07
N VAL A 109 11.54 -8.04 -6.03
CA VAL A 109 12.04 -6.68 -5.90
C VAL A 109 11.00 -5.79 -5.26
N TRP A 110 11.15 -5.66 -3.95
CA TRP A 110 10.76 -4.46 -3.23
C TRP A 110 11.40 -3.24 -3.89
N VAL A 111 10.67 -2.13 -3.93
CA VAL A 111 11.14 -0.85 -4.44
C VAL A 111 10.94 0.21 -3.35
N PRO A 112 12.01 0.83 -2.83
CA PRO A 112 13.42 0.44 -3.01
C PRO A 112 13.66 -0.99 -2.52
N VAL A 113 14.77 -1.62 -2.93
CA VAL A 113 15.11 -2.96 -2.43
C VAL A 113 15.32 -2.96 -0.93
N PHE A 114 15.30 -4.16 -0.35
CA PHE A 114 15.53 -4.36 1.07
C PHE A 114 16.83 -3.69 1.54
N PRO A 115 16.86 -3.10 2.76
CA PRO A 115 17.95 -2.22 3.19
C PRO A 115 19.36 -2.75 2.95
N ARG A 116 19.57 -4.05 3.15
CA ARG A 116 20.87 -4.73 3.00
C ARG A 116 21.40 -4.78 1.56
N LEU A 117 20.56 -4.58 0.54
CA LEU A 117 20.99 -4.55 -0.87
C LEU A 117 21.01 -3.15 -1.49
N ARG A 118 20.69 -2.11 -0.73
CA ARG A 118 20.75 -0.75 -1.27
C ARG A 118 22.18 -0.41 -1.63
N GLY A 119 22.36 0.26 -2.76
CA GLY A 119 23.67 0.52 -3.36
C GLY A 119 24.29 -0.63 -4.14
N THR A 120 23.65 -1.81 -4.20
CA THR A 120 24.07 -2.89 -5.10
C THR A 120 23.46 -2.73 -6.49
N HIS A 121 23.83 -3.60 -7.43
CA HIS A 121 23.23 -3.67 -8.76
C HIS A 121 21.73 -4.06 -8.76
N LEU A 122 21.22 -4.52 -7.62
CA LEU A 122 19.80 -4.84 -7.43
C LEU A 122 19.00 -3.64 -6.96
N ASP A 123 19.66 -2.57 -6.52
CA ASP A 123 19.02 -1.31 -6.16
C ASP A 123 18.47 -0.61 -7.41
N ASP A 124 17.32 0.06 -7.27
CA ASP A 124 16.61 0.74 -8.37
C ASP A 124 17.28 2.08 -8.74
N ARG A 125 18.59 2.03 -8.93
CA ARG A 125 19.42 3.15 -9.40
C ARG A 125 19.34 3.23 -10.93
N PRO A 126 19.30 4.44 -11.52
CA PRO A 126 19.58 5.75 -10.91
C PRO A 126 18.38 6.44 -10.23
N ASN A 127 17.21 5.80 -10.17
CA ASN A 127 15.96 6.47 -9.80
C ASN A 127 15.85 6.80 -8.29
N TRP A 128 16.65 6.17 -7.42
CA TRP A 128 16.68 6.49 -6.00
C TRP A 128 17.97 6.05 -5.30
N ALA A 129 18.32 6.72 -4.20
CA ALA A 129 19.41 6.32 -3.31
C ALA A 129 18.98 6.47 -1.84
N GLY A 130 18.66 5.36 -1.18
CA GLY A 130 18.41 5.34 0.27
C GLY A 130 17.01 4.84 0.68
N PRO A 131 16.65 4.99 1.97
CA PRO A 131 15.29 4.71 2.44
C PRO A 131 14.27 5.65 1.79
N MET A 132 13.01 5.21 1.69
CA MET A 132 11.88 6.05 1.27
C MET A 132 10.86 6.19 2.38
N THR A 133 10.27 7.37 2.53
CA THR A 133 9.06 7.52 3.34
C THR A 133 7.87 6.83 2.66
N LEU A 134 6.81 6.56 3.41
CA LEU A 134 5.58 5.99 2.86
C LEU A 134 5.01 6.84 1.71
N VAL A 135 4.99 8.17 1.87
CA VAL A 135 4.50 9.08 0.84
C VAL A 135 5.36 9.02 -0.43
N GLN A 136 6.68 8.92 -0.32
CA GLN A 136 7.56 8.78 -1.48
C GLN A 136 7.30 7.47 -2.23
N VAL A 137 7.04 6.39 -1.50
CA VAL A 137 6.62 5.11 -2.09
C VAL A 137 5.28 5.23 -2.81
N MET A 138 4.30 5.91 -2.21
CA MET A 138 2.99 6.16 -2.84
C MET A 138 3.10 7.01 -4.10
N ASP A 139 3.88 8.09 -4.05
CA ASP A 139 4.15 8.96 -5.19
C ASP A 139 4.72 8.17 -6.35
N ARG A 140 5.71 7.31 -6.07
CA ARG A 140 6.32 6.44 -7.07
C ARG A 140 5.32 5.47 -7.71
N ILE A 141 4.37 4.92 -6.95
CA ILE A 141 3.31 4.07 -7.51
C ILE A 141 2.45 4.84 -8.53
N TYR A 142 2.22 6.12 -8.30
CA TYR A 142 1.45 7.01 -9.19
C TYR A 142 2.30 7.76 -10.22
N THR A 143 3.61 7.49 -10.32
CA THR A 143 4.47 8.08 -11.34
C THR A 143 4.69 7.12 -12.50
N VAL A 144 4.31 7.53 -13.72
CA VAL A 144 4.58 6.80 -14.96
C VAL A 144 5.27 7.73 -15.94
N GLY A 145 6.38 7.28 -16.54
CA GLY A 145 7.13 8.11 -17.50
C GLY A 145 7.76 9.37 -16.90
N GLY A 146 7.94 9.43 -15.57
CA GLY A 146 8.49 10.59 -14.87
C GLY A 146 7.44 11.63 -14.46
N GLU A 147 6.17 11.40 -14.78
CA GLU A 147 5.06 12.29 -14.40
C GLU A 147 4.14 11.59 -13.40
N THR A 148 3.82 12.29 -12.30
CA THR A 148 2.84 11.81 -11.31
C THR A 148 1.43 12.08 -11.81
N PHE A 149 0.56 11.08 -11.70
CA PHE A 149 -0.84 11.24 -12.10
C PHE A 149 -1.51 12.42 -11.40
N LYS A 150 -2.25 13.22 -12.19
CA LYS A 150 -2.89 14.44 -11.70
C LYS A 150 -3.87 14.16 -10.56
N HIS A 151 -4.68 13.10 -10.66
CA HIS A 151 -5.68 12.76 -9.67
C HIS A 151 -5.06 12.44 -8.29
N TRP A 152 -3.89 11.81 -8.25
CA TRP A 152 -3.14 11.59 -7.01
C TRP A 152 -2.62 12.90 -6.41
N THR A 153 -2.07 13.79 -7.25
CA THR A 153 -1.61 15.11 -6.80
C THR A 153 -2.76 15.95 -6.23
N ASP A 154 -3.89 15.97 -6.94
CA ASP A 154 -5.11 16.66 -6.50
C ASP A 154 -5.65 16.05 -5.19
N TRP A 155 -5.62 14.71 -5.06
CA TRP A 155 -6.06 14.01 -3.86
C TRP A 155 -5.23 14.40 -2.63
N LYS A 156 -3.89 14.39 -2.74
CA LYS A 156 -3.02 14.82 -1.64
C LYS A 156 -3.26 16.27 -1.25
N ALA A 157 -3.46 17.16 -2.24
CA ALA A 157 -3.77 18.57 -1.98
C ALA A 157 -5.12 18.77 -1.26
N ALA A 158 -6.09 17.88 -1.49
CA ALA A 158 -7.38 17.86 -0.80
C ALA A 158 -7.34 17.27 0.61
N HIS A 159 -6.26 16.55 0.98
CA HIS A 159 -6.11 15.89 2.29
C HIS A 159 -4.79 16.31 3.00
N PRO A 160 -4.57 17.62 3.25
CA PRO A 160 -3.34 18.12 3.87
C PRO A 160 -3.12 17.62 5.29
N GLU A 161 -4.16 17.22 6.02
CA GLU A 161 -4.07 16.61 7.35
C GLU A 161 -3.42 15.21 7.32
N ILE A 162 -3.46 14.53 6.17
CA ILE A 162 -2.87 13.21 5.97
C ILE A 162 -1.47 13.30 5.34
N PHE A 163 -1.31 14.18 4.34
CA PHE A 163 -0.11 14.25 3.51
C PHE A 163 0.74 15.51 3.68
N GLY A 164 0.27 16.49 4.45
CA GLY A 164 1.04 17.70 4.74
C GLY A 164 2.33 17.37 5.49
N GLU A 165 3.36 18.18 5.27
CA GLU A 165 4.55 18.15 6.11
C GLU A 165 4.13 18.48 7.53
N VAL A 166 4.15 17.48 8.41
CA VAL A 166 4.12 17.77 9.83
C VAL A 166 5.49 18.38 10.13
N SER A 167 5.56 19.70 10.19
CA SER A 167 6.66 20.42 10.82
C SER A 167 6.77 19.92 12.26
N ARG A 168 7.53 18.84 12.47
CA ARG A 168 7.88 18.34 13.80
C ARG A 168 9.25 18.90 14.11
N GLY A 169 9.25 19.98 14.90
CA GLY A 169 10.43 20.44 15.62
C GLY A 169 10.81 19.50 16.76
#